data_AF-A0A820PAZ8-F1
#
_entry.id   AF-A0A820PAZ8-F1
#
_cell.length_a   1.000
_cell.length_b   1.000
_cell.length_c   1.000
_cell.angle_alpha   90.00
_cell.angle_beta   90.00
_cell.angle_gamma   90.00
#
_symmetry.space_group_name_H-M   'P 1'
#
loop_
_entity.id
_entity.type
_entity.pdbx_description
1 polymer ?
#
loop_
_entity_poly.entity_id
_entity_poly.type
_entity_poly.pdbx_seq_one_letter_code
_entity_poly.pdbx_strand_id
1 'polypeptide(L)'
;LDEQLRSLPNSQHLRVTAYIMLIVIILSTCFMIYLISFLAMGFWLKYQYDPIDLLQANQTMNPFYASLILTITSFNQNGLSPWDNGMTLFVTDIFMNIFIMFAVISGTSLFPAILRGVIVLLKHFSP
;
A
#
# COMPACT_ATOMS: atom_id res chain seq x y z
N LEU A 1 40.21 -13.22 -19.78
CA LEU A 1 39.74 -12.22 -18.79
C LEU A 1 39.30 -10.92 -19.47
N ASP A 2 40.12 -10.35 -20.37
CA ASP A 2 39.80 -9.08 -21.06
C ASP A 2 38.58 -9.10 -21.99
N GLU A 3 38.31 -10.19 -22.70
CA GLU A 3 37.11 -10.29 -23.55
C GLU A 3 35.82 -10.39 -22.74
N GLN A 4 35.86 -11.04 -21.57
CA GLN A 4 34.70 -11.11 -20.66
C GLN A 4 34.41 -9.74 -20.03
N LEU A 5 35.45 -8.98 -19.66
CA LEU A 5 35.31 -7.61 -19.13
C LEU A 5 34.71 -6.63 -20.14
N ARG A 6 35.00 -6.79 -21.44
CA ARG A 6 34.39 -5.97 -22.51
C ARG A 6 32.93 -6.32 -22.81
N SER A 7 32.50 -7.53 -22.46
CA SER A 7 31.10 -7.97 -22.62
C SER A 7 30.18 -7.46 -21.50
N LEU A 8 30.75 -6.94 -20.41
CA LEU A 8 29.97 -6.41 -19.30
C LEU A 8 29.27 -5.10 -19.71
N PRO A 9 27.97 -4.96 -19.43
CA PRO A 9 27.23 -3.74 -19.74
C PRO A 9 27.86 -2.53 -19.05
N ASN A 10 27.96 -1.42 -19.78
CA ASN A 10 28.55 -0.17 -19.29
C ASN A 10 27.87 0.24 -17.96
N SER A 11 28.67 0.70 -16.99
CA SER A 11 28.23 1.06 -15.63
C SER A 11 27.00 1.99 -15.59
N GLN A 12 26.82 2.85 -16.60
CA GLN A 12 25.63 3.69 -16.73
C GLN A 12 24.36 2.90 -17.08
N HIS A 13 24.46 1.90 -17.95
CA HIS A 13 23.33 1.02 -18.28
C HIS A 13 22.88 0.20 -17.07
N LEU A 14 23.82 -0.32 -16.28
CA LEU A 14 23.50 -1.02 -15.02
C LEU A 14 22.74 -0.13 -14.03
N ARG A 15 23.16 1.15 -13.90
CA ARG A 15 22.47 2.12 -13.03
C ARG A 15 21.04 2.40 -13.50
N VAL A 16 20.85 2.66 -14.79
CA VAL A 16 19.52 2.96 -15.36
C VAL A 16 18.58 1.76 -15.19
N THR A 17 19.04 0.55 -15.50
CA THR A 17 18.24 -0.66 -15.30
C THR A 17 17.90 -0.87 -13.83
N ALA A 18 18.85 -0.64 -12.91
CA ALA A 18 18.60 -0.73 -11.47
C ALA A 18 17.56 0.29 -10.99
N TYR A 19 17.61 1.54 -11.48
CA TYR A 19 16.60 2.56 -11.17
C TYR A 19 15.21 2.17 -11.68
N ILE A 20 15.11 1.70 -12.92
CA ILE A 20 13.84 1.26 -13.49
C ILE A 20 13.27 0.08 -12.71
N MET A 21 14.09 -0.93 -12.41
CA MET A 21 13.70 -2.08 -11.58
C MET A 21 13.20 -1.64 -10.20
N LEU A 22 13.92 -0.71 -9.56
CA LEU A 22 13.54 -0.18 -8.25
C LEU A 22 12.20 0.57 -8.31
N ILE A 23 11.97 1.39 -9.33
CA ILE A 23 10.68 2.07 -9.53
C ILE A 23 9.55 1.06 -9.73
N VAL A 24 9.74 0.05 -10.58
CA VAL A 24 8.73 -0.99 -10.85
C VAL A 24 8.42 -1.78 -9.57
N ILE A 25 9.44 -2.12 -8.79
CA ILE A 25 9.25 -2.87 -7.54
C ILE A 25 8.52 -2.01 -6.49
N ILE A 26 8.88 -0.73 -6.36
CA ILE A 26 8.17 0.19 -5.47
C ILE A 26 6.69 0.29 -5.86
N LEU A 27 6.41 0.60 -7.12
CA LEU A 27 5.05 0.82 -7.59
C LEU A 27 4.22 -0.46 -7.46
N SER A 28 4.77 -1.61 -7.82
CA SER A 28 4.07 -2.90 -7.68
C SER A 28 3.83 -3.27 -6.21
N THR A 29 4.80 -3.06 -5.33
CA THR A 29 4.65 -3.30 -3.88
C THR A 29 3.58 -2.41 -3.28
N CYS A 30 3.64 -1.10 -3.56
CA CYS A 30 2.61 -0.16 -3.11
C CYS A 30 1.25 -0.61 -3.62
N PHE A 31 1.12 -0.84 -4.94
CA PHE A 31 -0.13 -1.27 -5.55
C PHE A 31 -0.71 -2.54 -4.89
N MET A 32 0.13 -3.52 -4.57
CA MET A 32 -0.31 -4.74 -3.87
C MET A 32 -0.82 -4.44 -2.46
N ILE A 33 -0.11 -3.60 -1.69
CA ILE A 33 -0.55 -3.21 -0.34
C ILE A 33 -1.88 -2.44 -0.40
N TYR A 34 -2.00 -1.52 -1.35
CA TYR A 34 -3.25 -0.78 -1.63
C TYR A 34 -4.38 -1.75 -1.94
N LEU A 35 -4.16 -2.70 -2.86
CA LEU A 35 -5.18 -3.65 -3.28
C LEU A 35 -5.63 -4.57 -2.16
N ILE A 36 -4.69 -5.13 -1.38
CA ILE A 36 -5.00 -6.00 -0.24
C ILE A 36 -5.80 -5.24 0.81
N SER A 37 -5.36 -4.04 1.18
CA SER A 37 -6.02 -3.21 2.21
C SER A 37 -7.41 -2.77 1.76
N PHE A 38 -7.54 -2.34 0.49
CA PHE A 38 -8.80 -1.95 -0.13
C PHE A 38 -9.82 -3.08 -0.12
N LEU A 39 -9.40 -4.30 -0.51
CA LEU A 39 -10.27 -5.47 -0.54
C LEU A 39 -10.65 -5.90 0.87
N ALA A 40 -9.68 -5.99 1.79
CA ALA A 40 -9.93 -6.39 3.18
C ALA A 40 -10.95 -5.47 3.86
N MET A 41 -10.73 -4.15 3.81
CA MET A 41 -11.66 -3.16 4.38
C MET A 41 -13.00 -3.14 3.62
N GLY A 42 -12.98 -3.22 2.29
CA GLY A 42 -14.21 -3.17 1.47
C GLY A 42 -15.12 -4.36 1.69
N PHE A 43 -14.56 -5.56 1.78
CA PHE A 43 -15.32 -6.77 2.12
C PHE A 43 -15.82 -6.72 3.57
N TRP A 44 -14.99 -6.26 4.50
CA TRP A 44 -15.39 -6.14 5.89
C TRP A 44 -16.58 -5.19 6.06
N LEU A 45 -16.49 -3.98 5.49
CA LEU A 45 -17.58 -3.00 5.49
C LEU A 45 -18.84 -3.54 4.79
N LYS A 46 -18.70 -4.30 3.71
CA LYS A 46 -19.86 -4.84 2.99
C LYS A 46 -20.62 -5.92 3.74
N TYR A 47 -19.92 -6.76 4.50
CA TYR A 47 -20.52 -7.95 5.12
C TYR A 47 -20.83 -7.79 6.62
N GLN A 48 -20.17 -6.87 7.31
CA GLN A 48 -20.33 -6.69 8.75
C GLN A 48 -21.09 -5.43 9.15
N TYR A 49 -21.27 -4.47 8.24
CA TYR A 49 -22.00 -3.23 8.52
C TYR A 49 -23.31 -3.21 7.76
N ASP A 50 -24.36 -2.73 8.42
CA ASP A 50 -25.61 -2.48 7.74
C ASP A 50 -25.54 -1.15 6.95
N PRO A 51 -26.30 -1.01 5.87
CA PRO A 51 -26.38 0.21 5.08
C PRO A 51 -26.70 1.48 5.88
N ILE A 52 -27.32 1.33 7.06
CA ILE A 52 -27.69 2.41 7.95
C ILE A 52 -26.49 2.94 8.76
N ASP A 53 -25.50 2.09 9.04
CA ASP A 53 -24.29 2.45 9.78
C ASP A 53 -23.30 3.22 8.89
N LEU A 54 -23.43 3.07 7.57
CA LEU A 54 -22.56 3.68 6.57
C LEU A 54 -23.16 4.95 5.92
N LEU A 55 -24.10 5.60 6.60
CA LEU A 55 -24.74 6.81 6.10
C LEU A 55 -23.79 8.01 6.11
N GLN A 56 -23.79 8.76 5.01
CA GLN A 56 -23.17 10.07 4.89
C GLN A 56 -24.15 11.02 4.19
N ALA A 57 -24.42 12.18 4.79
CA ALA A 57 -25.32 13.19 4.22
C ALA A 57 -26.68 12.62 3.71
N ASN A 58 -27.30 11.75 4.50
CA ASN A 58 -28.57 11.04 4.19
C ASN A 58 -28.51 10.05 3.01
N GLN A 59 -27.32 9.69 2.54
CA GLN A 59 -27.13 8.64 1.53
C GLN A 59 -26.24 7.53 2.07
N THR A 60 -26.55 6.28 1.74
CA THR A 60 -25.69 5.15 2.09
C THR A 60 -24.45 5.19 1.23
N MET A 61 -23.29 5.25 1.86
CA MET A 61 -22.02 5.20 1.14
C MET A 61 -21.70 3.79 0.69
N ASN A 62 -21.19 3.67 -0.54
CA ASN A 62 -20.72 2.39 -1.05
C ASN A 62 -19.51 1.90 -0.21
N PRO A 63 -19.56 0.68 0.37
CA PRO A 63 -18.49 0.13 1.20
C PRO A 63 -17.11 0.12 0.55
N PHE A 64 -17.03 -0.18 -0.75
CA PHE A 64 -15.77 -0.18 -1.49
C PHE A 64 -15.29 1.23 -1.79
N TYR A 65 -16.19 2.18 -2.01
CA TYR A 65 -15.79 3.57 -2.16
C TYR A 65 -15.18 4.12 -0.86
N ALA A 66 -15.83 3.84 0.27
CA ALA A 66 -15.30 4.17 1.58
C ALA A 66 -13.95 3.48 1.85
N SER A 67 -13.82 2.19 1.51
CA SER A 67 -12.58 1.46 1.72
C SER A 67 -11.42 2.00 0.88
N LEU A 68 -11.68 2.49 -0.33
CA LEU A 68 -10.67 3.14 -1.17
C LEU A 68 -10.16 4.43 -0.51
N ILE A 69 -11.06 5.28 -0.02
CA ILE A 69 -10.69 6.51 0.69
C ILE A 69 -9.90 6.17 1.95
N LEU A 70 -10.40 5.26 2.79
CA LEU A 70 -9.71 4.83 4.01
C LEU A 70 -8.32 4.26 3.71
N THR A 71 -8.17 3.47 2.66
CA THR A 71 -6.86 2.88 2.30
C THR A 71 -5.87 3.97 1.89
N ILE A 72 -6.27 4.89 1.01
CA ILE A 72 -5.42 6.00 0.56
C ILE A 72 -5.01 6.91 1.70
N THR A 73 -5.95 7.25 2.55
CA THR A 73 -5.73 8.18 3.65
C THR A 73 -4.93 7.56 4.77
N SER A 74 -5.11 6.27 5.05
CA SER A 74 -4.32 5.51 6.02
C SER A 74 -2.88 5.29 5.54
N PHE A 75 -2.70 4.84 4.30
CA PHE A 75 -1.37 4.58 3.75
C PHE A 75 -0.53 5.86 3.63
N ASN A 76 -1.14 6.96 3.20
CA ASN A 76 -0.44 8.25 3.08
C ASN A 76 -0.49 9.09 4.37
N GLN A 77 -1.21 8.64 5.40
CA GLN A 77 -1.40 9.34 6.67
C GLN A 77 -1.99 10.76 6.53
N ASN A 78 -2.99 10.91 5.67
CA ASN A 78 -3.62 12.20 5.40
C ASN A 78 -4.73 12.56 6.40
N GLY A 79 -5.15 11.61 7.24
CA GLY A 79 -6.17 11.83 8.28
C GLY A 79 -7.59 12.13 7.77
N LEU A 80 -7.84 12.03 6.46
CA LEU A 80 -9.17 12.21 5.89
C LEU A 80 -10.01 10.96 6.10
N SER A 81 -11.29 11.17 6.39
CA SER A 81 -12.31 10.13 6.53
C SER A 81 -13.43 10.42 5.54
N PRO A 82 -14.09 9.40 4.98
CA PRO A 82 -15.21 9.64 4.12
C PRO A 82 -16.46 10.05 4.93
N TRP A 83 -16.50 9.87 6.26
CA TRP A 83 -17.60 10.35 7.12
C TRP A 83 -17.27 11.63 7.89
N ASP A 84 -18.30 12.44 8.15
CA ASP A 84 -18.23 13.70 8.90
C ASP A 84 -17.76 13.51 10.35
N ASN A 85 -18.17 12.41 10.98
CA ASN A 85 -17.74 12.04 12.34
C ASN A 85 -16.33 11.43 12.37
N GLY A 86 -15.61 11.43 11.25
CA GLY A 86 -14.30 10.81 11.14
C GLY A 86 -14.35 9.28 11.25
N MET A 87 -13.24 8.70 11.71
CA MET A 87 -13.12 7.26 11.96
C MET A 87 -13.72 6.81 13.30
N THR A 88 -14.48 7.67 13.99
CA THR A 88 -15.10 7.32 15.28
C THR A 88 -16.07 6.14 15.19
N LEU A 89 -16.65 5.92 14.00
CA LEU A 89 -17.46 4.74 13.67
C LEU A 89 -16.75 3.41 13.93
N PHE A 90 -15.41 3.38 13.79
CA PHE A 90 -14.62 2.14 13.88
C PHE A 90 -13.92 1.96 15.23
N VAL A 91 -14.14 2.83 16.21
CA VAL A 91 -13.42 2.79 17.49
C VAL A 91 -13.60 1.45 18.22
N THR A 92 -14.77 0.85 18.11
CA THR A 92 -15.08 -0.45 18.73
C THR A 92 -14.81 -1.64 17.81
N ASP A 93 -14.52 -1.42 16.51
CA ASP A 93 -14.26 -2.50 15.56
C ASP A 93 -12.77 -2.82 15.49
N ILE A 94 -12.40 -3.91 16.16
CA ILE A 94 -11.03 -4.40 16.24
C ILE A 94 -10.47 -4.71 14.85
N PHE A 95 -11.26 -5.28 13.94
CA PHE A 95 -10.78 -5.70 12.63
C PHE A 95 -10.52 -4.50 11.71
N MET A 96 -11.43 -3.53 11.68
CA MET A 96 -11.19 -2.29 10.94
C MET A 96 -9.96 -1.55 11.47
N ASN A 97 -9.78 -1.48 12.79
CA ASN A 97 -8.59 -0.89 13.38
C ASN A 97 -7.30 -1.62 12.98
N ILE A 98 -7.32 -2.96 12.96
CA ILE A 98 -6.17 -3.76 12.49
C ILE A 98 -5.84 -3.45 11.02
N PHE A 99 -6.85 -3.40 10.14
CA PHE A 99 -6.62 -3.10 8.72
C PHE A 99 -6.07 -1.69 8.51
N ILE A 100 -6.64 -0.69 9.21
CA ILE A 100 -6.19 0.71 9.15
C ILE A 100 -4.76 0.81 9.68
N MET A 101 -4.46 0.21 10.83
CA MET A 101 -3.13 0.22 11.42
C MET A 101 -2.10 -0.47 10.52
N PHE A 102 -2.46 -1.59 9.91
CA PHE A 102 -1.62 -2.27 8.92
C PHE A 102 -1.30 -1.35 7.73
N ALA A 103 -2.28 -0.65 7.18
CA ALA A 103 -2.07 0.28 6.08
C ALA A 103 -1.14 1.45 6.49
N VAL A 104 -1.32 2.01 7.69
CA VAL A 104 -0.47 3.09 8.24
C VAL A 104 0.98 2.64 8.44
N ILE A 105 1.18 1.49 9.08
CA ILE A 105 2.52 0.94 9.34
C ILE A 105 3.23 0.62 8.00
N SER A 106 2.48 0.08 7.04
CA SER A 106 2.97 -0.24 5.70
C SER A 106 3.43 1.00 4.94
N GLY A 107 2.68 2.10 5.02
CA GLY A 107 3.05 3.38 4.39
C GLY A 107 4.23 4.10 5.04
N THR A 108 4.60 3.72 6.27
CA THR A 108 5.65 4.40 7.06
C THR A 108 6.91 3.56 7.24
N SER A 109 6.88 2.70 8.24
CA SER A 109 8.04 2.00 8.79
C SER A 109 8.39 0.75 7.98
N LEU A 110 7.37 0.10 7.40
CA LEU A 110 7.58 -1.10 6.59
C LEU A 110 8.14 -0.77 5.21
N PHE A 111 7.80 0.38 4.62
CA PHE A 111 8.23 0.75 3.28
C PHE A 111 9.77 0.81 3.12
N PRO A 112 10.54 1.50 4.00
CA PRO A 112 12.00 1.43 3.99
C PRO A 112 12.57 0.03 4.22
N ALA A 113 11.93 -0.80 5.04
CA ALA A 113 12.37 -2.16 5.30
C ALA A 113 12.18 -3.05 4.06
N ILE A 114 11.04 -2.93 3.37
CA ILE A 114 10.77 -3.63 2.12
C ILE A 114 11.79 -3.21 1.05
N LEU A 115 12.04 -1.90 0.91
CA LEU A 115 13.05 -1.38 -0.01
C LEU A 115 14.44 -1.98 0.24
N ARG A 116 14.87 -2.06 1.51
CA ARG A 116 16.14 -2.68 1.87
C ARG A 116 16.17 -4.16 1.52
N GLY A 117 15.10 -4.91 1.79
CA GLY A 117 14.97 -6.32 1.42
C GLY A 117 15.09 -6.53 -0.09
N VAL A 118 14.42 -5.69 -0.88
CA VAL A 118 14.49 -5.71 -2.35
C VAL A 118 15.91 -5.44 -2.84
N ILE A 119 16.59 -4.44 -2.29
CA ILE A 119 17.97 -4.10 -2.67
C ILE A 119 18.92 -5.27 -2.35
N VAL A 120 18.75 -5.93 -1.21
CA VAL A 120 19.54 -7.12 -0.83
C VAL A 120 19.29 -8.27 -1.81
N LEU A 121 18.04 -8.52 -2.18
CA LEU A 121 17.72 -9.54 -3.19
C LEU A 121 18.34 -9.20 -4.55
N LEU A 122 18.23 -7.95 -5.01
CA LEU A 122 18.85 -7.52 -6.26
C LEU A 122 20.38 -7.67 -6.23
N LYS A 123 21.02 -7.37 -5.09
CA LYS A 123 22.45 -7.60 -4.90
C LYS A 123 22.81 -9.09 -4.90
N HIS A 124 21.92 -9.96 -4.46
CA HIS A 124 22.13 -11.41 -4.52
C HIS A 124 22.01 -11.97 -5.94
N PHE A 125 21.09 -11.42 -6.75
CA PHE A 125 20.87 -11.85 -8.13
C PHE A 125 21.78 -11.18 -9.17
N SER A 126 22.39 -10.03 -8.84
CA SER A 126 23.43 -9.39 -9.66
C SER A 126 24.81 -9.78 -9.13
N PRO A 127 25.48 -10.80 -9.70
CA PRO A 127 26.86 -11.12 -9.38
C PRO A 127 27.83 -9.98 -9.71
#